data_AF-A0A349UJJ6-F1
#
_entry.id   AF-A0A349UJJ6-F1
#
_cell.length_a   1.000
_cell.length_b   1.000
_cell.length_c   1.000
_cell.angle_alpha   90.00
_cell.angle_beta   90.00
_cell.angle_gamma   90.00
#
_symmetry.space_group_name_H-M   'P 1'
#
loop_
_entity.id
_entity.type
_entity.pdbx_description
1 polymer ?
#
loop_
_entity_poly.entity_id
_entity_poly.type
_entity_poly.pdbx_seq_one_letter_code
_entity_poly.pdbx_strand_id
1 'polypeptide(L)'
;QAATPVRRAEALLSPQIGLIDAAVAELRAAPETDAAARLTLGDVLLRKGLVKDAREAYRAVRLVPAEQWQLDLRKALCLWVEGDSATADDALAALDRAGDQPLVKYYLAAVLEQIGRYREAQSILGGATADTGPAADLIRRLRIRLEAR
;
A
#
# COMPACT_ATOMS: atom_id res chain seq x y z
N GLN A 1 1.24 -15.88 -26.79
CA GLN A 1 0.32 -15.98 -25.64
C GLN A 1 -0.07 -14.57 -25.26
N ALA A 2 -1.36 -14.27 -25.12
CA ALA A 2 -1.80 -12.93 -24.71
C ALA A 2 -1.31 -12.63 -23.29
N ALA A 3 -0.82 -11.42 -23.03
CA ALA A 3 -0.46 -11.00 -21.67
C ALA A 3 -1.69 -11.08 -20.75
N THR A 4 -1.49 -11.35 -19.45
CA THR A 4 -2.59 -11.30 -18.47
C THR A 4 -3.08 -9.85 -18.31
N PRO A 5 -4.34 -9.62 -17.89
CA PRO A 5 -4.86 -8.27 -17.63
C PRO A 5 -3.96 -7.45 -16.71
N VAL A 6 -3.43 -8.07 -15.65
CA VAL A 6 -2.48 -7.44 -14.72
C VAL A 6 -1.22 -6.97 -15.44
N ARG A 7 -0.57 -7.81 -16.25
CA ARG A 7 0.64 -7.41 -17.00
C ARG A 7 0.40 -6.26 -17.97
N ARG A 8 -0.76 -6.23 -18.63
CA ARG A 8 -1.13 -5.10 -19.49
C ARG A 8 -1.34 -3.83 -18.67
N ALA A 9 -2.06 -3.94 -17.56
CA ALA A 9 -2.26 -2.82 -16.65
C ALA A 9 -0.94 -2.28 -16.08
N GLU A 10 -0.02 -3.14 -15.67
CA GLU A 10 1.32 -2.75 -15.20
C GLU A 10 2.10 -1.97 -16.26
N ALA A 11 2.08 -2.44 -17.52
CA ALA A 11 2.71 -1.71 -18.61
C ALA A 11 2.08 -0.32 -18.79
N LEU A 12 0.75 -0.24 -18.80
CA LEU A 12 0.01 1.02 -18.92
C LEU A 12 0.27 1.99 -17.75
N LEU A 13 0.46 1.46 -16.54
CA LEU A 13 0.79 2.23 -15.33
C LEU A 13 2.26 2.66 -15.26
N SER A 14 3.11 2.14 -16.14
CA SER A 14 4.53 2.50 -16.13
C SER A 14 4.70 4.01 -16.31
N PRO A 15 5.74 4.63 -15.71
CA PRO A 15 5.98 6.07 -15.82
C PRO A 15 6.12 6.57 -17.27
N GLN A 16 6.48 5.69 -18.21
CA GLN A 16 6.66 6.02 -19.62
C GLN A 16 5.33 6.12 -20.38
N ILE A 17 4.31 5.38 -19.94
CA ILE A 17 3.01 5.32 -20.61
C ILE A 17 1.96 6.15 -19.86
N GLY A 18 1.82 5.94 -18.55
CA GLY A 18 0.95 6.75 -17.69
C GLY A 18 -0.55 6.70 -18.05
N LEU A 19 -1.00 5.68 -18.79
CA LEU A 19 -2.39 5.53 -19.20
C LEU A 19 -3.22 4.86 -18.10
N ILE A 20 -3.40 5.60 -17.00
CA ILE A 20 -4.05 5.11 -15.78
C ILE A 20 -5.48 4.63 -16.04
N ASP A 21 -6.27 5.37 -16.83
CA ASP A 21 -7.67 5.00 -17.08
C ASP A 21 -7.78 3.75 -17.96
N ALA A 22 -6.86 3.56 -18.91
CA ALA A 22 -6.79 2.33 -19.69
C ALA A 22 -6.39 1.13 -18.80
N ALA A 23 -5.45 1.33 -17.87
CA ALA A 23 -5.08 0.30 -16.90
C ALA A 23 -6.27 -0.11 -16.02
N VAL A 24 -7.06 0.87 -15.55
CA VAL A 24 -8.28 0.61 -14.77
C VAL A 24 -9.30 -0.18 -15.60
N ALA A 25 -9.48 0.14 -16.87
CA ALA A 25 -10.38 -0.60 -17.76
C ALA A 25 -9.95 -2.06 -17.93
N GLU A 26 -8.65 -2.30 -18.16
CA GLU A 26 -8.07 -3.65 -18.24
C GLU A 26 -8.29 -4.45 -16.95
N LEU A 27 -8.06 -3.83 -15.79
CA LEU A 27 -8.23 -4.49 -14.50
C LEU A 27 -9.70 -4.77 -14.16
N ARG A 28 -10.64 -3.90 -14.58
CA ARG A 28 -12.08 -4.14 -14.41
C ARG A 28 -12.60 -5.25 -15.31
N ALA A 29 -12.01 -5.43 -16.49
CA ALA A 29 -12.34 -6.51 -17.42
C ALA A 29 -11.79 -7.88 -16.97
N ALA A 30 -10.84 -7.90 -16.01
CA ALA A 30 -10.35 -9.15 -15.43
C ALA A 30 -11.43 -9.88 -14.61
N PRO A 31 -11.40 -11.23 -14.58
CA PRO A 31 -12.33 -12.01 -13.76
C PRO A 31 -12.36 -11.51 -12.31
N GLU A 32 -13.55 -11.49 -11.69
CA GLU A 32 -13.69 -11.06 -10.29
C GLU A 32 -12.91 -11.93 -9.31
N THR A 33 -12.62 -13.18 -9.69
CA THR A 33 -11.82 -14.14 -8.92
C THR A 33 -10.31 -13.89 -9.02
N ASP A 34 -9.85 -13.02 -9.92
CA ASP A 34 -8.43 -12.68 -10.05
C ASP A 34 -8.02 -11.71 -8.92
N ALA A 35 -7.52 -12.28 -7.83
CA ALA A 35 -7.06 -11.54 -6.66
C ALA A 35 -5.98 -10.51 -7.01
N ALA A 36 -5.07 -10.83 -7.93
CA ALA A 36 -3.99 -9.91 -8.31
C ALA A 36 -4.54 -8.71 -9.09
N ALA A 37 -5.49 -8.93 -10.01
CA ALA A 37 -6.16 -7.84 -10.72
C ALA A 37 -6.97 -6.96 -9.76
N ARG A 38 -7.67 -7.57 -8.80
CA ARG A 38 -8.48 -6.83 -7.80
C ARG A 38 -7.62 -6.02 -6.84
N LEU A 39 -6.49 -6.56 -6.39
CA LEU A 39 -5.50 -5.83 -5.59
C LEU A 39 -4.92 -4.65 -6.37
N THR A 40 -4.49 -4.89 -7.61
CA THR A 40 -3.91 -3.84 -8.46
C THR A 40 -4.93 -2.74 -8.77
N LEU A 41 -6.19 -3.12 -9.03
CA LEU A 41 -7.28 -2.17 -9.24
C LEU A 41 -7.48 -1.28 -8.02
N GLY A 42 -7.57 -1.88 -6.83
CA GLY A 42 -7.72 -1.13 -5.60
C GLY A 42 -6.53 -0.20 -5.32
N ASP A 43 -5.30 -0.65 -5.59
CA ASP A 43 -4.09 0.16 -5.39
C ASP A 43 -4.10 1.41 -6.28
N VAL A 44 -4.50 1.24 -7.55
CA VAL A 44 -4.62 2.35 -8.51
C VAL A 44 -5.74 3.32 -8.10
N LEU A 45 -6.90 2.80 -7.70
CA LEU A 45 -8.03 3.62 -7.27
C LEU A 45 -7.72 4.41 -5.99
N LEU A 46 -7.05 3.77 -5.04
CA LEU A 46 -6.62 4.39 -3.78
C LEU A 46 -5.64 5.54 -4.05
N ARG A 47 -4.67 5.35 -4.96
CA ARG A 47 -3.75 6.41 -5.40
C ARG A 47 -4.47 7.60 -6.06
N LYS A 48 -5.64 7.38 -6.68
CA LYS A 48 -6.50 8.44 -7.21
C LYS A 48 -7.39 9.10 -6.15
N GLY A 49 -7.34 8.65 -4.89
CA GLY A 49 -8.23 9.09 -3.81
C GLY A 49 -9.65 8.50 -3.89
N LEU A 50 -9.90 7.54 -4.79
CA LEU A 50 -11.20 6.89 -4.96
C LEU A 50 -11.35 5.75 -3.95
N VAL A 51 -11.40 6.09 -2.66
CA VAL A 51 -11.29 5.10 -1.58
C VAL A 51 -12.48 4.14 -1.55
N LYS A 52 -13.69 4.60 -1.85
CA LYS A 52 -14.89 3.74 -1.92
C LYS A 52 -14.71 2.62 -2.96
N ASP A 53 -14.29 2.98 -4.17
CA ASP A 53 -14.06 2.03 -5.26
C ASP A 53 -12.88 1.09 -4.93
N ALA A 54 -11.82 1.61 -4.27
CA ALA A 54 -10.70 0.79 -3.83
C ALA A 54 -11.14 -0.28 -2.80
N ARG A 55 -11.95 0.10 -1.81
CA ARG A 55 -12.53 -0.82 -0.82
C ARG A 55 -13.39 -1.89 -1.49
N GLU A 56 -14.17 -1.53 -2.50
CA GLU A 56 -14.96 -2.48 -3.27
C GLU A 56 -14.08 -3.50 -4.02
N ALA A 57 -13.01 -3.03 -4.68
CA ALA A 57 -12.06 -3.90 -5.35
C ALA A 57 -11.42 -4.90 -4.37
N TYR A 58 -11.04 -4.44 -3.17
CA TYR A 58 -10.46 -5.30 -2.13
C TYR A 58 -11.44 -6.29 -1.51
N ARG A 59 -12.75 -6.01 -1.50
CA ARG A 59 -13.77 -6.83 -0.81
C ARG A 59 -13.83 -8.28 -1.30
N ALA A 60 -13.62 -8.48 -2.60
CA ALA A 60 -13.67 -9.80 -3.23
C ALA A 60 -12.36 -10.58 -3.10
N VAL A 61 -11.27 -9.92 -2.69
CA VAL A 61 -9.95 -10.56 -2.58
C VAL A 61 -9.98 -11.59 -1.46
N ARG A 62 -9.47 -12.79 -1.77
CA ARG A 62 -9.23 -13.86 -0.82
C ARG A 62 -7.76 -14.26 -0.95
N LEU A 63 -6.99 -14.06 0.11
CA LEU A 63 -5.58 -14.43 0.19
C LEU A 63 -5.40 -15.59 1.16
N VAL A 64 -4.30 -16.32 0.99
CA VAL A 64 -3.87 -17.28 2.00
C VAL A 64 -3.41 -16.54 3.27
N PRO A 65 -3.47 -17.16 4.46
CA PRO A 65 -3.12 -16.48 5.72
C PRO A 65 -1.73 -15.81 5.72
N ALA A 66 -0.75 -16.41 5.04
CA ALA A 66 0.61 -15.86 4.93
C ALA A 66 0.68 -14.53 4.14
N GLU A 67 -0.32 -14.23 3.32
CA GLU A 67 -0.40 -13.03 2.48
C GLU A 67 -1.47 -12.06 2.97
N GLN A 68 -2.29 -12.45 3.96
CA GLN A 68 -3.42 -11.67 4.46
C GLN A 68 -3.01 -10.27 4.95
N TRP A 69 -1.81 -10.14 5.51
CA TRP A 69 -1.22 -8.85 5.92
C TRP A 69 -1.18 -7.84 4.77
N GLN A 70 -1.04 -8.28 3.51
CA GLN A 70 -0.99 -7.39 2.35
C GLN A 70 -2.34 -6.72 2.07
N LEU A 71 -3.44 -7.44 2.29
CA LEU A 71 -4.79 -6.93 2.14
C LEU A 71 -5.15 -6.03 3.32
N ASP A 72 -4.74 -6.40 4.53
CA ASP A 72 -5.01 -5.61 5.72
C ASP A 72 -4.20 -4.30 5.75
N LEU A 73 -2.96 -4.32 5.25
CA LEU A 73 -2.19 -3.10 4.99
C LEU A 73 -2.97 -2.14 4.08
N ARG A 74 -3.50 -2.64 2.96
CA ARG A 74 -4.28 -1.81 2.01
C ARG A 74 -5.55 -1.22 2.62
N LYS A 75 -6.23 -1.97 3.48
CA LYS A 75 -7.38 -1.46 4.25
C LYS A 75 -6.96 -0.34 5.20
N ALA A 76 -5.81 -0.47 5.87
CA ALA A 76 -5.27 0.58 6.71
C ALA A 76 -4.91 1.84 5.90
N LEU A 77 -4.36 1.68 4.69
CA LEU A 77 -4.11 2.80 3.79
C LEU A 77 -5.40 3.47 3.30
N CYS A 78 -6.50 2.74 3.13
CA CYS A 78 -7.81 3.36 2.86
C CYS A 78 -8.24 4.29 3.98
N LEU A 79 -8.09 3.88 5.25
CA LEU A 79 -8.38 4.74 6.41
C LEU A 79 -7.51 6.00 6.38
N TRP A 80 -6.22 5.83 6.10
CA TRP A 80 -5.29 6.96 6.04
C TRP A 80 -5.66 7.98 4.96
N VAL A 81 -5.97 7.51 3.75
CA VAL A 81 -6.38 8.40 2.63
C VAL A 81 -7.73 9.07 2.88
N GLU A 82 -8.64 8.44 3.63
CA GLU A 82 -9.90 9.05 4.08
C GLU A 82 -9.69 10.11 5.19
N GLY A 83 -8.47 10.28 5.69
CA GLY A 83 -8.13 11.23 6.75
C GLY A 83 -8.31 10.67 8.17
N ASP A 84 -8.70 9.40 8.32
CA ASP A 84 -8.77 8.73 9.62
C ASP A 84 -7.38 8.17 10.00
N SER A 85 -6.43 9.08 10.22
CA SER A 85 -5.06 8.75 10.60
C SER A 85 -4.96 8.03 11.95
N ALA A 86 -5.92 8.23 12.86
CA ALA A 86 -5.93 7.56 14.16
C ALA A 86 -6.23 6.07 14.01
N THR A 87 -7.31 5.71 13.30
CA THR A 87 -7.63 4.30 13.06
C THR A 87 -6.59 3.64 12.14
N ALA A 88 -6.01 4.40 11.20
CA ALA A 88 -4.92 3.90 10.36
C ALA A 88 -3.66 3.56 11.18
N ASP A 89 -3.28 4.40 12.15
CA ASP A 89 -2.17 4.15 13.08
C ASP A 89 -2.41 2.86 13.87
N ASP A 90 -3.57 2.73 14.51
CA ASP A 90 -3.92 1.53 15.29
C ASP A 90 -3.85 0.25 14.44
N ALA A 91 -4.38 0.29 13.22
CA ALA A 91 -4.37 -0.84 12.30
C ALA A 91 -2.94 -1.20 11.85
N LEU A 92 -2.11 -0.22 11.50
CA LEU A 92 -0.73 -0.42 11.08
C LEU A 92 0.14 -0.92 12.24
N ALA A 93 -0.06 -0.40 13.45
CA ALA A 93 0.62 -0.85 14.65
C ALA A 93 0.23 -2.29 15.03
N ALA A 94 -1.02 -2.69 14.79
CA ALA A 94 -1.44 -4.08 14.95
C ALA A 94 -0.78 -5.02 13.94
N LEU A 95 -0.64 -4.58 12.68
CA LEU A 95 0.05 -5.33 11.64
C LEU A 95 1.55 -5.48 11.94
N ASP A 96 2.22 -4.41 12.37
CA ASP A 96 3.64 -4.44 12.74
C ASP A 96 3.90 -5.41 13.91
N ARG A 97 2.99 -5.43 14.92
CA ARG A 97 3.05 -6.41 16.01
C ARG A 97 2.81 -7.84 15.56
N ALA A 98 2.00 -8.05 14.53
CA ALA A 98 1.70 -9.37 14.00
C ALA A 98 2.80 -9.91 13.06
N GLY A 99 3.62 -9.03 12.49
CA GLY A 99 4.72 -9.44 11.63
C GLY A 99 5.70 -8.33 11.27
N ASP A 100 6.95 -8.72 11.04
CA ASP A 100 8.04 -7.81 10.72
C ASP A 100 8.14 -7.55 9.20
N GLN A 101 7.16 -6.83 8.65
CA GLN A 101 7.20 -6.41 7.25
C GLN A 101 7.73 -4.98 7.11
N PRO A 102 8.86 -4.75 6.39
CA PRO A 102 9.41 -3.41 6.21
C PRO A 102 8.44 -2.39 5.61
N LEU A 103 7.54 -2.84 4.73
CA LEU A 103 6.55 -1.97 4.12
C LEU A 103 5.49 -1.48 5.13
N VAL A 104 5.11 -2.33 6.10
CA VAL A 104 4.20 -1.93 7.18
C VAL A 104 4.88 -0.87 8.06
N LYS A 105 6.13 -1.10 8.46
CA LYS A 105 6.94 -0.13 9.22
C LYS A 105 7.06 1.23 8.51
N TYR A 106 7.26 1.21 7.19
CA TYR A 106 7.29 2.43 6.38
C TYR A 106 5.98 3.22 6.50
N TYR A 107 4.84 2.57 6.25
CA TYR A 107 3.55 3.25 6.29
C TYR A 107 3.15 3.68 7.69
N LEU A 108 3.42 2.87 8.72
CA LEU A 108 3.22 3.25 10.12
C LEU A 108 4.01 4.52 10.46
N ALA A 109 5.30 4.55 10.14
CA ALA A 109 6.13 5.73 10.36
C ALA A 109 5.66 6.95 9.55
N ALA A 110 5.15 6.77 8.34
CA ALA A 110 4.60 7.85 7.53
C ALA A 110 3.31 8.44 8.12
N VAL A 111 2.42 7.60 8.65
CA VAL A 111 1.23 8.05 9.39
C VAL A 111 1.65 8.81 10.66
N LEU A 112 2.60 8.28 11.42
CA LEU A 112 3.15 8.93 12.63
C LEU A 112 3.81 10.29 12.30
N GLU A 113 4.56 10.39 11.19
CA GLU A 113 5.10 11.66 10.68
C GLU A 113 3.97 12.66 10.41
N GLN A 114 2.92 12.23 9.71
CA GLN A 114 1.79 13.11 9.35
C GLN A 114 1.06 13.67 10.58
N ILE A 115 0.90 12.87 11.64
CA ILE A 115 0.24 13.30 12.87
C ILE A 115 1.19 13.93 13.91
N GLY A 116 2.45 14.18 13.53
CA GLY A 116 3.43 14.90 14.35
C GLY A 116 4.13 14.06 15.43
N ARG A 117 3.97 12.73 15.42
CA ARG A 117 4.62 11.80 16.36
C ARG A 117 6.01 11.38 15.86
N TYR A 118 6.88 12.36 15.63
CA TYR A 118 8.17 12.17 14.96
C TYR A 118 9.11 11.20 15.69
N ARG A 119 9.19 11.26 17.03
CA ARG A 119 10.05 10.36 17.82
C ARG A 119 9.65 8.89 17.67
N GLU A 120 8.36 8.63 17.61
CA GLU A 120 7.83 7.28 17.44
C GLU A 120 8.07 6.79 16.01
N ALA A 121 7.86 7.66 15.02
CA ALA A 121 8.22 7.35 13.63
C ALA A 121 9.71 6.98 13.50
N GLN A 122 10.61 7.74 14.13
CA GLN A 122 12.04 7.44 14.17
C GLN A 122 12.32 6.10 14.85
N SER A 123 11.67 5.79 15.96
CA SER A 123 11.83 4.53 16.68
C SER A 123 11.41 3.32 15.83
N ILE A 124 10.24 3.39 15.19
CA ILE A 124 9.73 2.33 14.29
C ILE A 124 10.72 2.08 13.15
N LEU A 125 11.24 3.15 12.52
CA LEU A 125 12.21 3.00 11.45
C LEU A 125 13.59 2.56 11.96
N GLY A 126 13.99 2.91 13.18
CA GLY A 126 15.25 2.45 13.77
C GLY A 126 15.33 0.92 13.87
N GLY A 127 14.18 0.26 14.09
CA GLY A 127 14.06 -1.20 14.10
C GLY A 127 13.77 -1.84 12.72
N ALA A 128 13.74 -1.07 11.62
CA ALA A 128 13.47 -1.59 10.29
C ALA A 128 14.78 -1.96 9.56
N THR A 129 15.18 -3.23 9.56
CA THR A 129 16.31 -3.72 8.76
C THR A 129 15.85 -4.04 7.33
N ALA A 130 15.75 -3.02 6.48
CA ALA A 130 15.57 -3.24 5.05
C ALA A 130 16.91 -3.03 4.35
N ASP A 131 17.74 -4.07 4.31
CA ASP A 131 19.04 -4.00 3.65
C ASP A 131 18.90 -3.95 2.12
N THR A 132 17.82 -4.54 1.58
CA THR A 132 17.52 -4.55 0.14
C THR A 132 16.01 -4.61 -0.10
N GLY A 133 15.55 -4.03 -1.21
CA GLY A 133 14.16 -4.12 -1.68
C GLY A 133 13.44 -2.77 -1.82
N PRO A 134 12.21 -2.77 -2.38
CA PRO A 134 11.48 -1.53 -2.71
C PRO A 134 11.18 -0.64 -1.50
N ALA A 135 10.98 -1.25 -0.33
CA ALA A 135 10.74 -0.52 0.91
C ALA A 135 12.01 0.13 1.49
N ALA A 136 13.21 -0.37 1.18
CA ALA A 136 14.46 0.13 1.74
C ALA A 136 14.70 1.60 1.37
N ASP A 137 14.48 1.95 0.10
CA ASP A 137 14.62 3.32 -0.37
C ASP A 137 13.59 4.27 0.23
N LEU A 138 12.35 3.79 0.39
CA LEU A 138 11.28 4.56 1.01
C LEU A 138 11.58 4.84 2.49
N ILE A 139 11.99 3.81 3.23
CA ILE A 139 12.41 3.90 4.64
C ILE A 139 13.58 4.85 4.79
N ARG A 140 14.63 4.70 3.96
CA ARG A 140 15.81 5.57 3.99
C ARG A 140 15.46 7.04 3.77
N ARG A 141 14.63 7.33 2.77
CA ARG A 141 14.18 8.70 2.50
C ARG A 141 13.37 9.28 3.65
N LEU A 142 12.48 8.48 4.25
CA LEU A 142 11.67 8.91 5.39
C LEU A 142 12.53 9.18 6.63
N ARG A 143 13.53 8.34 6.93
CA ARG A 143 14.48 8.60 8.04
C ARG A 143 15.18 9.95 7.89
N ILE A 144 15.72 10.23 6.70
CA ILE A 144 16.38 11.51 6.41
C ILE A 144 15.44 12.69 6.65
N ARG A 145 14.17 12.59 6.23
CA ARG A 145 13.18 13.66 6.51
C ARG A 145 12.92 13.84 7.99
N LEU A 146 12.79 12.75 8.73
CA LEU A 146 12.53 12.76 10.18
C LEU A 146 13.71 13.27 10.99
N GLU A 147 14.95 13.07 10.54
CA GLU A 147 16.16 13.63 11.18
C GLU A 147 16.23 15.16 11.06
N ALA A 148 15.57 15.72 10.05
CA ALA A 148 15.49 17.16 9.82
C ALA A 148 14.31 17.86 10.54
N ARG A 149 13.54 17.13 11.35
CA ARG A 149 12.38 17.62 12.12
C ARG A 149 12.71 17.71 13.61
#